data_AF-A0A815TT19-F1
#
_entry.id   AF-A0A815TT19-F1
#
_cell.length_a   1.000
_cell.length_b   1.000
_cell.length_c   1.000
_cell.angle_alpha   90.00
_cell.angle_beta   90.00
_cell.angle_gamma   90.00
#
_symmetry.space_group_name_H-M   'P 1'
#
loop_
_entity.id
_entity.type
_entity.pdbx_description
1 polymer ?
#
loop_
_entity_poly.entity_id
_entity_poly.type
_entity_poly.pdbx_seq_one_letter_code
_entity_poly.pdbx_strand_id
1 'polypeptide(L)'
;KTMSLSDEMNHLPSIQVNFDNSLDCLLKEIRYITREPLNYKIPGKYRELIPLLDNERTLRLHVERLRSIAIKYNYLIEHMEIEERDLFETKLNRIDEIIHRGLNEITWKSLNLSDYIEQAYGLINMDASIALETVQHDVSLIKQLAFNWSNLRGDIFDENQQNLQLTFQQALQKHQNVQAAFNEKLTMDGHKIHSLVDNIAKVIF
;
A
#
# COMPACT_ATOMS: atom_id res chain seq x y z
N LYS A 1 -36.63 -4.16 -14.71
CA LYS A 1 -35.97 -5.49 -14.69
C LYS A 1 -34.78 -5.43 -15.63
N THR A 2 -33.62 -5.10 -15.08
CA THR A 2 -32.25 -5.34 -15.59
C THR A 2 -31.33 -4.87 -14.45
N MET A 3 -31.35 -5.66 -13.36
CA MET A 3 -30.23 -5.73 -12.42
C MET A 3 -29.11 -6.42 -13.18
N SER A 4 -28.08 -5.67 -13.55
CA SER A 4 -26.84 -6.21 -14.08
C SER A 4 -26.03 -6.78 -12.92
N LEU A 5 -26.00 -8.10 -12.88
CA LEU A 5 -25.01 -9.03 -12.33
C LEU A 5 -23.59 -8.47 -12.11
N SER A 6 -23.42 -7.67 -11.06
CA SER A 6 -22.18 -7.52 -10.32
C SER A 6 -22.58 -7.02 -8.93
N ASP A 7 -23.01 -7.95 -8.08
CA ASP A 7 -23.32 -7.69 -6.68
C ASP A 7 -22.14 -6.91 -6.05
N GLU A 8 -22.39 -5.63 -5.82
CA GLU A 8 -22.03 -4.86 -4.63
C GLU A 8 -21.06 -5.62 -3.70
N MET A 9 -19.76 -5.59 -4.05
CA MET A 9 -18.75 -6.01 -3.09
C MET A 9 -18.79 -5.02 -1.93
N ASN A 10 -19.26 -5.49 -0.77
CA ASN A 10 -19.43 -4.77 0.48
C ASN A 10 -18.10 -4.20 0.99
N HIS A 11 -17.59 -3.15 0.35
CA HIS A 11 -16.46 -2.39 0.83
C HIS A 11 -16.99 -1.03 1.28
N LEU A 12 -16.49 -0.54 2.41
CA LEU A 12 -16.87 0.79 2.88
C LEU A 12 -16.55 1.83 1.80
N PRO A 13 -17.44 2.80 1.57
CA PRO A 13 -17.18 3.90 0.65
C PRO A 13 -15.91 4.65 1.07
N SER A 14 -15.23 5.28 0.09
CA SER A 14 -13.99 6.02 0.30
C SER A 14 -14.05 6.89 1.56
N ILE A 15 -13.08 6.69 2.45
CA ILE A 15 -13.09 7.27 3.79
C ILE A 15 -12.37 8.61 3.75
N GLN A 16 -12.94 9.60 4.43
CA GLN A 16 -12.33 10.90 4.62
C GLN A 16 -12.35 11.29 6.10
N VAL A 17 -11.28 11.96 6.53
CA VAL A 17 -11.20 12.48 7.90
C VAL A 17 -12.08 13.70 8.02
N ASN A 18 -13.08 13.61 8.88
CA ASN A 18 -13.96 14.72 9.21
C ASN A 18 -13.26 15.68 10.20
N PHE A 19 -12.39 16.53 9.68
CA PHE A 19 -11.77 17.63 10.43
C PHE A 19 -11.82 18.93 9.62
N ASP A 20 -12.53 19.93 10.14
CA ASP A 20 -12.74 21.22 9.47
C ASP A 20 -11.47 22.07 9.48
N ASN A 21 -11.01 22.49 8.29
CA ASN A 21 -9.86 23.38 8.13
C ASN A 21 -10.09 24.75 8.78
N SER A 22 -11.34 25.19 8.90
CA SER A 22 -11.74 26.44 9.55
C SER A 22 -11.46 26.40 11.04
N LEU A 23 -11.59 25.22 11.66
CA LEU A 23 -11.26 25.00 13.07
C LEU A 23 -9.75 25.08 13.33
N ASP A 24 -8.91 24.53 12.45
CA ASP A 24 -7.44 24.66 12.57
C ASP A 24 -7.00 26.13 12.42
N CYS A 25 -7.61 26.87 11.49
CA CYS A 25 -7.37 28.30 11.36
C CYS A 25 -7.77 29.06 12.62
N LEU A 26 -8.96 28.78 13.17
CA LEU A 26 -9.42 29.41 14.41
C LEU A 26 -8.51 29.10 15.61
N LEU A 27 -8.05 27.85 15.75
CA LEU A 27 -7.11 27.47 16.81
C LEU A 27 -5.77 28.20 16.67
N LYS A 28 -5.27 28.34 15.44
CA LYS A 28 -4.06 29.14 15.16
C LYS A 28 -4.26 30.61 15.52
N GLU A 29 -5.36 31.21 15.10
CA GLU A 29 -5.69 32.62 15.40
C GLU A 29 -5.77 32.88 16.90
N ILE A 30 -6.51 32.05 17.64
CA ILE A 30 -6.63 32.15 19.10
C ILE A 30 -5.24 32.06 19.74
N ARG A 31 -4.38 31.15 19.27
CA ARG A 31 -3.01 31.02 19.78
C ARG A 31 -2.17 32.27 19.54
N TYR A 32 -2.24 32.88 18.34
CA TYR A 32 -1.49 34.09 18.04
C TYR A 32 -1.96 35.27 18.89
N ILE A 33 -3.27 35.41 19.06
CA ILE A 33 -3.91 36.51 19.80
C ILE A 33 -3.64 36.40 21.32
N THR A 34 -3.51 35.18 21.83
CA THR A 34 -3.28 34.90 23.26
C THR A 34 -1.80 34.96 23.65
N ARG A 35 -0.88 34.79 22.70
CA ARG A 35 0.57 34.88 22.94
C ARG A 35 1.05 36.34 22.92
N GLU A 36 2.21 36.55 23.51
CA GLU A 36 2.93 37.82 23.35
C GLU A 36 3.26 38.08 21.87
N PRO A 37 3.16 39.34 21.40
CA PRO A 37 2.96 40.58 22.16
C PRO A 37 1.49 41.00 22.39
N LEU A 38 0.50 40.25 21.87
CA LEU A 38 -0.90 40.69 21.83
C LEU A 38 -1.63 40.50 23.16
N ASN A 39 -1.40 39.39 23.87
CA ASN A 39 -1.98 39.08 25.20
C ASN A 39 -3.48 39.43 25.34
N TYR A 40 -4.26 39.23 24.29
CA TYR A 40 -5.66 39.62 24.26
C TYR A 40 -6.54 38.56 24.93
N LYS A 41 -7.52 39.02 25.73
CA LYS A 41 -8.43 38.11 26.44
C LYS A 41 -9.45 37.51 25.48
N ILE A 42 -9.40 36.19 25.34
CA ILE A 42 -10.33 35.42 24.51
C ILE A 42 -11.79 35.65 24.95
N PRO A 43 -12.72 35.98 24.03
CA PRO A 43 -14.14 36.08 24.31
C PRO A 43 -14.72 34.77 24.91
N GLY A 44 -15.66 34.88 25.85
CA GLY A 44 -16.19 33.74 26.62
C GLY A 44 -16.66 32.54 25.77
N LYS A 45 -17.23 32.79 24.59
CA LYS A 45 -17.65 31.77 23.62
C LYS A 45 -16.53 30.84 23.12
N TYR A 46 -15.27 31.25 23.20
CA TYR A 46 -14.12 30.46 22.77
C TYR A 46 -13.29 29.92 23.94
N ARG A 47 -13.74 30.12 25.20
CA ARG A 47 -13.05 29.55 26.37
C ARG A 47 -13.04 28.02 26.35
N GLU A 48 -14.07 27.40 25.78
CA GLU A 48 -14.15 25.95 25.62
C GLU A 48 -13.10 25.38 24.66
N LEU A 49 -12.48 26.23 23.83
CA LEU A 49 -11.38 25.85 22.92
C LEU A 49 -10.01 25.96 23.59
N ILE A 50 -9.91 26.57 24.78
CA ILE A 50 -8.64 26.72 25.50
C ILE A 50 -8.00 25.36 25.84
N PRO A 51 -8.74 24.36 26.36
CA PRO A 51 -8.19 23.02 26.58
C PRO A 51 -7.75 22.31 25.29
N LEU A 52 -8.41 22.61 24.15
CA LEU A 52 -7.97 22.13 22.84
C LEU A 52 -6.68 22.82 22.38
N LEU A 53 -6.44 24.06 22.81
CA LEU A 53 -5.23 24.82 22.51
C LEU A 53 -3.99 24.22 23.20
N ASP A 54 -4.15 23.75 24.45
CA ASP A 54 -3.08 23.08 25.19
C ASP A 54 -2.67 21.75 24.52
N ASN A 55 -3.64 21.06 23.93
CA ASN A 55 -3.44 19.78 23.21
C ASN A 55 -3.37 19.94 21.68
N GLU A 56 -3.23 21.16 21.17
CA GLU A 56 -3.36 21.48 19.74
C GLU A 56 -2.34 20.71 18.88
N ARG A 57 -1.12 20.51 19.39
CA ARG A 57 -0.09 19.71 18.71
C ARG A 57 -0.50 18.25 18.57
N THR A 58 -1.04 17.67 19.64
CA THR A 58 -1.49 16.28 19.69
C THR A 58 -2.69 16.07 18.78
N LEU A 59 -3.66 17.00 18.81
CA LEU A 59 -4.80 16.99 17.92
C LEU A 59 -4.37 17.04 16.44
N ARG A 60 -3.45 17.93 16.07
CA ARG A 60 -2.91 17.98 14.70
C ARG A 60 -2.19 16.70 14.31
N LEU A 61 -1.37 16.14 15.20
CA LEU A 61 -0.70 14.86 14.93
C LEU A 61 -1.73 13.74 14.69
N HIS A 62 -2.80 13.68 15.48
CA HIS A 62 -3.89 12.72 15.30
C HIS A 62 -4.61 12.92 13.97
N VAL A 63 -4.90 14.17 13.58
CA VAL A 63 -5.53 14.50 12.28
C VAL A 63 -4.65 14.04 11.12
N GLU A 64 -3.35 14.35 11.14
CA GLU A 64 -2.44 13.96 10.07
C GLU A 64 -2.28 12.43 9.97
N ARG A 65 -2.22 11.74 11.11
CA ARG A 65 -2.17 10.27 11.13
C ARG A 65 -3.46 9.65 10.58
N LEU A 66 -4.63 10.15 10.98
CA LEU A 66 -5.91 9.70 10.45
C LEU A 66 -6.03 9.98 8.94
N ARG A 67 -5.51 11.12 8.47
CA ARG A 67 -5.50 11.45 7.03
C ARG A 67 -4.64 10.45 6.26
N SER A 68 -3.44 10.16 6.79
CA SER A 68 -2.55 9.15 6.22
C SER A 68 -3.21 7.77 6.15
N ILE A 69 -3.86 7.34 7.24
CA ILE A 69 -4.62 6.09 7.29
C ILE A 69 -5.72 6.06 6.22
N ALA A 70 -6.53 7.12 6.13
CA ALA A 70 -7.62 7.19 5.15
C ALA A 70 -7.10 7.14 3.70
N ILE A 71 -6.02 7.87 3.40
CA ILE A 71 -5.38 7.84 2.08
C ILE A 71 -4.88 6.44 1.75
N LYS A 72 -4.17 5.79 2.68
CA LYS A 72 -3.61 4.45 2.47
C LYS A 72 -4.68 3.38 2.36
N TYR A 73 -5.75 3.46 3.15
CA TYR A 73 -6.90 2.57 3.01
C TYR A 73 -7.58 2.73 1.65
N ASN A 74 -7.85 3.97 1.23
CA ASN A 74 -8.46 4.23 -0.07
C ASN A 74 -7.58 3.72 -1.21
N TYR A 75 -6.26 3.91 -1.12
CA TYR A 75 -5.30 3.38 -2.07
C TYR A 75 -5.34 1.84 -2.12
N LEU A 76 -5.35 1.17 -0.95
CA LEU A 76 -5.46 -0.28 -0.85
C LEU A 76 -6.71 -0.82 -1.56
N ILE A 77 -7.88 -0.24 -1.29
CA ILE A 77 -9.14 -0.68 -1.90
C ILE A 77 -9.17 -0.42 -3.42
N GLU A 78 -8.57 0.68 -3.88
CA GLU A 78 -8.53 1.05 -5.29
C GLU A 78 -7.54 0.22 -6.12
N HIS A 79 -6.38 -0.14 -5.57
CA HIS A 79 -5.27 -0.76 -6.31
C HIS A 79 -5.15 -2.27 -6.11
N MET A 80 -6.02 -2.88 -5.31
CA MET A 80 -5.99 -4.33 -5.06
C MET A 80 -6.86 -5.07 -6.09
N GLU A 81 -6.22 -5.98 -6.84
CA GLU A 81 -6.88 -6.87 -7.79
C GLU A 81 -7.78 -7.88 -7.06
N ILE A 82 -8.73 -8.50 -7.77
CA ILE A 82 -9.72 -9.40 -7.15
C ILE A 82 -9.02 -10.60 -6.51
N GLU A 83 -8.01 -11.13 -7.18
CA GLU A 83 -7.20 -12.26 -6.73
C GLU A 83 -6.35 -11.90 -5.51
N GLU A 84 -5.89 -10.65 -5.41
CA GLU A 84 -5.17 -10.15 -4.24
C GLU A 84 -6.13 -9.99 -3.05
N ARG A 85 -7.39 -9.61 -3.28
CA ARG A 85 -8.39 -9.46 -2.20
C ARG A 85 -8.65 -10.76 -1.47
N ASP A 86 -8.82 -11.86 -2.20
CA ASP A 86 -9.02 -13.18 -1.61
C ASP A 86 -7.81 -13.61 -0.76
N LEU A 87 -6.60 -13.26 -1.21
CA LEU A 87 -5.36 -13.55 -0.50
C LEU A 87 -5.22 -12.73 0.80
N PHE A 88 -5.72 -11.49 0.79
CA PHE A 88 -5.68 -10.56 1.92
C PHE A 88 -6.96 -10.56 2.77
N GLU A 89 -7.93 -11.43 2.51
CA GLU A 89 -9.26 -11.43 3.13
C GLU A 89 -9.20 -11.33 4.66
N THR A 90 -8.35 -12.13 5.30
CA THR A 90 -8.21 -12.13 6.77
C THR A 90 -7.69 -10.79 7.31
N LYS A 91 -6.74 -10.17 6.60
CA LYS A 91 -6.19 -8.85 6.98
C LYS A 91 -7.21 -7.74 6.70
N LEU A 92 -7.92 -7.80 5.58
CA LEU A 92 -8.97 -6.84 5.21
C LEU A 92 -10.13 -6.85 6.20
N ASN A 93 -10.62 -8.03 6.60
CA ASN A 93 -11.69 -8.15 7.60
C ASN A 93 -11.30 -7.45 8.92
N ARG A 94 -10.05 -7.62 9.36
CA ARG A 94 -9.54 -6.96 10.56
C ARG A 94 -9.45 -5.44 10.41
N ILE A 95 -9.11 -4.96 9.21
CA ILE A 95 -9.08 -3.53 8.90
C ILE A 95 -10.51 -2.97 8.93
N ASP A 96 -11.46 -3.64 8.29
CA ASP A 96 -12.86 -3.21 8.24
C ASP A 96 -13.50 -3.16 9.63
N GLU A 97 -13.18 -4.10 10.52
CA GLU A 97 -13.60 -4.04 11.94
C GLU A 97 -13.10 -2.77 12.65
N ILE A 98 -11.83 -2.41 12.44
CA ILE A 98 -11.23 -1.21 13.05
C ILE A 98 -11.83 0.06 12.47
N ILE A 99 -11.98 0.12 11.15
CA ILE A 99 -12.61 1.25 10.49
C ILE A 99 -14.05 1.42 10.96
N HIS A 100 -14.81 0.33 11.08
CA HIS A 100 -16.19 0.36 11.57
C HIS A 100 -16.27 0.90 13.01
N ARG A 101 -15.32 0.51 13.88
CA ARG A 101 -15.18 1.10 15.22
C ARG A 101 -14.88 2.60 15.15
N GLY A 102 -13.99 3.01 14.24
CA GLY A 102 -13.64 4.41 14.02
C GLY A 102 -14.82 5.28 13.57
N LEU A 103 -15.73 4.73 12.76
CA LEU A 103 -16.88 5.45 12.23
C LEU A 103 -18.04 5.57 13.23
N ASN A 104 -18.24 4.57 14.09
CA ASN A 104 -19.43 4.48 14.95
C ASN A 104 -19.18 4.80 16.43
N GLU A 105 -17.99 4.48 16.96
CA GLU A 105 -17.73 4.49 18.41
C GLU A 105 -16.73 5.57 18.84
N ILE A 106 -15.84 5.98 17.94
CA ILE A 106 -14.74 6.90 18.26
C ILE A 106 -15.09 8.33 17.88
N THR A 107 -14.91 9.26 18.81
CA THR A 107 -15.06 10.69 18.58
C THR A 107 -13.76 11.42 18.91
N TRP A 108 -13.60 12.65 18.44
CA TRP A 108 -12.44 13.51 18.75
C TRP A 108 -12.24 13.80 20.24
N LYS A 109 -13.27 13.54 21.08
CA LYS A 109 -13.23 13.72 22.54
C LYS A 109 -12.97 12.41 23.30
N SER A 110 -12.91 11.28 22.61
CA SER A 110 -12.73 9.97 23.23
C SER A 110 -11.32 9.84 23.82
N LEU A 111 -11.22 9.39 25.07
CA LEU A 111 -9.93 9.18 25.77
C LEU A 111 -9.05 8.14 25.06
N ASN A 112 -9.67 7.16 24.40
CA ASN A 112 -8.99 6.06 23.73
C ASN A 112 -8.62 6.37 22.26
N LEU A 113 -8.77 7.62 21.82
CA LEU A 113 -8.49 8.02 20.43
C LEU A 113 -7.04 7.76 20.05
N SER A 114 -6.10 8.03 20.95
CA SER A 114 -4.67 7.83 20.69
C SER A 114 -4.33 6.36 20.44
N ASP A 115 -4.85 5.46 21.27
CA ASP A 115 -4.61 4.02 21.15
C ASP A 115 -5.26 3.45 19.88
N TYR A 116 -6.46 3.93 19.55
CA TYR A 116 -7.13 3.59 18.29
C TYR A 116 -6.30 4.01 17.08
N ILE A 117 -5.79 5.25 17.07
CA ILE A 117 -4.99 5.75 15.94
C ILE A 117 -3.69 4.94 15.79
N GLU A 118 -3.00 4.62 16.88
CA GLU A 118 -1.79 3.79 16.81
C GLU A 118 -2.10 2.39 16.29
N GLN A 119 -3.18 1.76 16.75
CA GLN A 119 -3.62 0.46 16.26
C GLN A 119 -3.97 0.49 14.75
N ALA A 120 -4.77 1.47 14.33
CA ALA A 120 -5.16 1.63 12.93
C ALA A 120 -3.97 1.96 12.03
N TYR A 121 -3.06 2.82 12.51
CA TYR A 121 -1.84 3.17 11.79
C TYR A 121 -0.92 1.95 11.62
N GLY A 122 -0.72 1.16 12.67
CA GLY A 122 0.08 -0.07 12.61
C GLY A 122 -0.48 -1.08 11.61
N LEU A 123 -1.78 -1.34 11.65
CA LEU A 123 -2.40 -2.36 10.80
C LEU A 123 -2.51 -1.92 9.33
N ILE A 124 -2.88 -0.68 9.06
CA ILE A 124 -3.11 -0.22 7.68
C ILE A 124 -1.80 0.23 7.03
N ASN A 125 -1.03 1.09 7.72
CA ASN A 125 0.14 1.71 7.10
C ASN A 125 1.40 0.85 7.20
N MET A 126 1.60 0.13 8.31
CA MET A 126 2.83 -0.65 8.53
C MET A 126 2.69 -2.11 8.12
N ASP A 127 1.51 -2.72 8.26
CA ASP A 127 1.29 -4.12 7.87
C ASP A 127 0.71 -4.20 6.46
N ALA A 128 -0.57 -3.83 6.27
CA ALA A 128 -1.28 -4.10 5.03
C ALA A 128 -0.74 -3.36 3.80
N SER A 129 -0.43 -2.07 3.90
CA SER A 129 0.14 -1.30 2.77
C SER A 129 1.50 -1.82 2.35
N ILE A 130 2.39 -2.13 3.30
CA ILE A 130 3.73 -2.65 3.00
C ILE A 130 3.64 -4.06 2.42
N ALA A 131 2.73 -4.88 2.97
CA ALA A 131 2.49 -6.22 2.48
C ALA A 131 2.00 -6.21 1.03
N LEU A 132 1.01 -5.38 0.69
CA LEU A 132 0.53 -5.27 -0.68
C LEU A 132 1.63 -4.75 -1.63
N GLU A 133 2.35 -3.69 -1.25
CA GLU A 133 3.44 -3.14 -2.06
C GLU A 133 4.52 -4.20 -2.34
N THR A 134 4.85 -5.03 -1.35
CA THR A 134 5.84 -6.12 -1.49
C THR A 134 5.33 -7.22 -2.42
N VAL A 135 4.08 -7.66 -2.24
CA VAL A 135 3.47 -8.69 -3.09
C VAL A 135 3.37 -8.23 -4.53
N GLN A 136 2.91 -6.99 -4.77
CA GLN A 136 2.82 -6.42 -6.11
C GLN A 136 4.19 -6.30 -6.78
N HIS A 137 5.21 -5.89 -6.02
CA HIS A 137 6.59 -5.85 -6.51
C HIS A 137 7.10 -7.23 -6.91
N ASP A 138 6.96 -8.22 -6.02
CA ASP A 138 7.46 -9.58 -6.23
C ASP A 138 6.73 -10.27 -7.40
N VAL A 139 5.41 -10.09 -7.52
CA VAL A 139 4.62 -10.57 -8.66
C VAL A 139 5.07 -9.91 -9.96
N SER A 140 5.35 -8.60 -9.95
CA SER A 140 5.88 -7.90 -11.12
C SER A 140 7.24 -8.44 -11.55
N LEU A 141 8.13 -8.75 -10.61
CA LEU A 141 9.41 -9.38 -10.90
C LEU A 141 9.25 -10.78 -11.49
N ILE A 142 8.32 -11.59 -10.97
CA ILE A 142 8.01 -12.91 -11.53
C ILE A 142 7.49 -12.77 -12.97
N LYS A 143 6.58 -11.83 -13.22
CA LYS A 143 6.07 -11.52 -14.56
C LYS A 143 7.20 -11.10 -15.51
N GLN A 144 8.15 -10.29 -15.06
CA GLN A 144 9.32 -9.87 -15.85
C GLN A 144 10.26 -11.04 -16.15
N LEU A 145 10.54 -11.91 -15.18
CA LEU A 145 11.37 -13.10 -15.39
C LEU A 145 10.72 -14.06 -16.40
N ALA A 146 9.42 -14.32 -16.24
CA ALA A 146 8.66 -15.14 -17.18
C ALA A 146 8.62 -14.53 -18.60
N PHE A 147 8.47 -13.20 -18.69
CA PHE A 147 8.54 -12.49 -19.97
C PHE A 147 9.93 -12.62 -20.60
N ASN A 148 11.00 -12.48 -19.82
CA ASN A 148 12.36 -12.69 -20.29
C ASN A 148 12.58 -14.11 -20.81
N TRP A 149 12.02 -15.14 -20.16
CA TRP A 149 12.06 -16.51 -20.65
C TRP A 149 11.33 -16.68 -21.98
N SER A 150 10.17 -16.03 -22.16
CA SER A 150 9.44 -16.06 -23.42
C SER A 150 10.20 -15.39 -24.58
N ASN A 151 11.06 -14.42 -24.28
CA ASN A 151 11.89 -13.72 -25.27
C ASN A 151 13.28 -14.34 -25.46
N LEU A 152 13.76 -15.13 -24.50
CA LEU A 152 15.02 -15.85 -24.61
C LEU A 152 14.86 -16.97 -25.64
N ARG A 153 15.43 -16.76 -26.82
CA ARG A 153 15.53 -17.80 -27.84
C ARG A 153 16.65 -18.77 -27.45
N GLY A 154 16.28 -20.00 -27.13
CA GLY A 154 17.20 -21.07 -26.73
C GLY A 154 17.95 -21.73 -27.89
N ASP A 155 18.11 -21.06 -29.03
CA ASP A 155 18.69 -21.66 -30.23
C ASP A 155 19.67 -20.73 -30.97
N ILE A 156 20.57 -21.34 -31.74
CA ILE A 156 21.60 -20.70 -32.56
C ILE A 156 21.04 -20.04 -33.82
N PHE A 157 19.81 -20.39 -34.21
CA PHE A 157 19.15 -19.88 -35.40
C PHE A 157 18.40 -18.59 -35.09
N ASP A 158 19.16 -17.50 -35.03
CA ASP A 158 18.59 -16.15 -35.07
C ASP A 158 18.71 -15.58 -36.48
N GLU A 159 17.74 -14.75 -36.87
CA GLU A 159 17.61 -14.15 -38.22
C GLU A 159 18.85 -13.33 -38.65
N ASN A 160 19.74 -12.99 -37.70
CA ASN A 160 20.98 -12.24 -37.93
C ASN A 160 22.20 -13.11 -38.32
N GLN A 161 22.09 -14.44 -38.41
CA GLN A 161 23.22 -15.33 -38.78
C GLN A 161 23.22 -15.81 -40.23
N GLN A 162 22.61 -15.06 -41.16
CA GLN A 162 22.54 -15.41 -42.59
C GLN A 162 23.90 -15.58 -43.30
N ASN A 163 25.05 -15.27 -42.65
CA ASN A 163 26.37 -15.30 -43.26
C ASN A 163 27.42 -16.21 -42.57
N LEU A 164 27.03 -17.06 -41.63
CA LEU A 164 27.96 -17.97 -40.95
C LEU A 164 27.95 -19.37 -41.60
N GLN A 165 28.89 -19.64 -42.50
CA GLN A 165 29.20 -21.01 -42.93
C GLN A 165 29.91 -21.75 -41.80
N LEU A 166 29.14 -22.25 -40.83
CA LEU A 166 29.65 -23.08 -39.75
C LEU A 166 29.69 -24.54 -40.20
N THR A 167 30.78 -25.24 -39.91
CA THR A 167 30.82 -26.71 -40.01
C THR A 167 29.83 -27.30 -39.01
N PHE A 168 29.21 -28.44 -39.34
CA PHE A 168 28.24 -29.12 -38.46
C PHE A 168 28.75 -29.29 -37.00
N GLN A 169 30.02 -29.66 -36.81
CA GLN A 169 30.61 -29.79 -35.47
C GLN A 169 30.68 -28.45 -34.70
N GLN A 170 30.97 -27.35 -35.38
CA GLN A 170 31.02 -26.01 -34.76
C GLN A 170 29.62 -25.50 -34.43
N ALA A 171 28.63 -25.78 -35.28
CA ALA A 171 27.22 -25.46 -35.01
C ALA A 171 26.69 -26.25 -33.81
N LEU A 172 27.01 -27.55 -33.72
CA LEU A 172 26.62 -28.39 -32.59
C LEU A 172 27.23 -27.91 -31.28
N GLN A 173 28.53 -27.57 -31.27
CA GLN A 173 29.21 -27.04 -30.09
C GLN A 173 28.63 -25.67 -29.67
N LYS A 174 28.33 -24.79 -30.63
CA LYS A 174 27.71 -23.49 -30.35
C LYS A 174 26.29 -23.67 -29.78
N HIS A 175 25.50 -24.59 -30.32
CA HIS A 175 24.18 -24.92 -29.80
C HIS A 175 24.25 -25.46 -28.37
N GLN A 176 25.17 -26.40 -28.09
CA GLN A 176 25.38 -26.92 -26.74
C GLN A 176 25.76 -25.82 -25.74
N ASN A 177 26.61 -24.87 -26.14
CA ASN A 177 26.99 -23.74 -25.28
C ASN A 177 25.83 -22.78 -25.02
N VAL A 178 25.04 -22.44 -26.05
CA VAL A 178 23.86 -21.58 -25.91
C VAL A 178 22.81 -22.26 -25.03
N GLN A 179 22.59 -23.56 -25.22
CA GLN A 179 21.64 -24.34 -24.43
C GLN A 179 22.11 -24.50 -22.98
N ALA A 180 23.40 -24.71 -22.73
CA ALA A 180 23.95 -24.76 -21.38
C ALA A 180 23.78 -23.41 -20.65
N ALA A 181 24.11 -22.30 -21.31
CA ALA A 181 23.94 -20.95 -20.75
C ALA A 181 22.45 -20.61 -20.49
N PHE A 182 21.56 -21.06 -21.38
CA PHE A 182 20.11 -20.91 -21.18
C PHE A 182 19.63 -21.72 -19.97
N ASN A 183 20.03 -22.98 -19.84
CA ASN A 183 19.65 -23.84 -18.71
C ASN A 183 20.19 -23.31 -17.38
N GLU A 184 21.41 -22.78 -17.35
CA GLU A 184 22.00 -22.14 -16.17
C GLU A 184 21.17 -20.93 -15.75
N LYS A 185 20.82 -20.05 -16.70
CA LYS A 185 19.97 -18.88 -16.44
C LYS A 185 18.58 -19.27 -15.95
N LEU A 186 17.95 -20.27 -16.58
CA LEU A 186 16.65 -20.79 -16.15
C LEU A 186 16.69 -21.32 -14.71
N THR A 187 17.78 -22.01 -14.35
CA THR A 187 17.97 -22.56 -13.00
C THR A 187 18.11 -21.44 -11.98
N MET A 188 18.94 -20.42 -12.26
CA MET A 188 19.08 -19.27 -11.37
C MET A 188 17.78 -18.47 -11.20
N ASP A 189 17.11 -18.18 -12.32
CA ASP A 189 15.83 -17.45 -12.30
C ASP A 189 14.75 -18.27 -11.57
N GLY A 190 14.77 -19.61 -11.70
CA GLY A 190 13.89 -20.51 -10.96
C GLY A 190 14.12 -20.45 -9.44
N HIS A 191 15.38 -20.45 -8.99
CA HIS A 191 15.71 -20.23 -7.57
C HIS A 191 15.22 -18.86 -7.09
N LYS A 192 15.35 -17.82 -7.92
CA LYS A 192 14.87 -16.48 -7.60
C LYS A 192 13.35 -16.44 -7.46
N ILE A 193 12.60 -17.03 -8.39
CA ILE A 193 11.13 -17.13 -8.29
C ILE A 193 10.73 -17.86 -7.00
N HIS A 194 11.40 -18.97 -6.66
CA HIS A 194 11.11 -19.68 -5.43
C HIS A 194 11.31 -18.80 -4.19
N SER A 195 12.43 -18.05 -4.14
CA SER A 195 12.67 -17.10 -3.03
C SER A 195 11.66 -15.96 -2.95
N LEU A 196 11.14 -15.49 -4.09
CA LEU A 196 10.10 -14.45 -4.14
C LEU A 196 8.76 -15.00 -3.63
N VAL A 197 8.39 -16.22 -4.03
CA VAL A 197 7.17 -16.87 -3.53
C VAL A 197 7.24 -17.13 -2.03
N ASP A 198 8.40 -17.55 -1.52
CA ASP A 198 8.62 -17.71 -0.07
C ASP A 198 8.49 -16.38 0.68
N ASN A 199 8.91 -15.27 0.07
CA ASN A 199 8.76 -13.94 0.65
C ASN A 199 7.28 -13.53 0.72
N ILE A 200 6.54 -13.70 -0.39
CA ILE A 200 5.10 -13.46 -0.46
C ILE A 200 4.37 -14.23 0.65
N ALA A 201 4.67 -15.54 0.81
CA ALA A 201 4.05 -16.37 1.84
C ALA A 201 4.30 -15.84 3.26
N LYS A 202 5.53 -15.38 3.58
CA LYS A 202 5.87 -14.83 4.90
C LYS A 202 5.23 -13.48 5.20
N VAL A 203 4.92 -12.72 4.16
CA VAL A 203 4.32 -11.38 4.29
C VAL A 203 2.81 -11.48 4.54
N ILE A 204 2.18 -12.53 4.01
CA ILE A 204 0.73 -12.75 4.12
C ILE A 204 0.37 -13.51 5.40
N PHE A 205 1.13 -14.55 5.76
CA PHE A 205 0.88 -15.45 6.90
C PHE A 205 1.81 -15.20 8.08
#